data_AF-A0AAV7CK89-F1
#
_entry.id   AF-A0AAV7CK89-F1
#
_cell.length_a   1.000
_cell.length_b   1.000
_cell.length_c   1.000
_cell.angle_alpha   90.00
_cell.angle_beta   90.00
_cell.angle_gamma   90.00
#
_symmetry.space_group_name_H-M   'P 1'
#
loop_
_entity.id
_entity.type
_entity.pdbx_description
1 polymer ?
#
loop_
_entity_poly.entity_id
_entity_poly.type
_entity_poly.pdbx_seq_one_letter_code
_entity_poly.pdbx_strand_id
1 'polypeptide(L)' 'MDSKSPGKIKKGFPGIGKRVDAAFQDNDFLYLSNGANLIEYNPRRKNIVRMIPNYKVLNCK' A
#
# COMPACT_ATOMS: atom_id res chain seq x y z
N MET A 1 -1.84 18.61 -10.88
CA MET A 1 -1.55 18.51 -9.43
C MET A 1 -2.70 19.17 -8.70
N ASP A 2 -3.30 18.46 -7.76
CA ASP A 2 -4.38 19.02 -6.94
C ASP A 2 -3.79 19.91 -5.85
N SER A 3 -4.56 20.89 -5.36
CA SER A 3 -4.13 21.83 -4.31
C SER A 3 -3.72 21.18 -2.98
N LYS A 4 -4.08 19.90 -2.79
CA LYS A 4 -3.74 19.09 -1.60
C LYS A 4 -2.43 18.31 -1.74
N SER A 5 -1.77 18.37 -2.91
CA SER A 5 -0.51 17.68 -3.19
C SER A 5 0.66 18.67 -3.26
N PRO A 6 1.86 18.31 -2.76
CA PRO A 6 2.24 17.02 -2.18
C PRO A 6 1.78 16.85 -0.71
N GLY A 7 1.34 15.63 -0.37
CA GLY A 7 0.91 15.25 0.97
C GLY A 7 1.85 14.22 1.62
N LYS A 8 1.89 14.18 2.96
CA LYS A 8 2.64 13.15 3.70
C LYS A 8 1.92 11.80 3.56
N ILE A 9 2.64 10.74 3.17
CA ILE A 9 2.12 9.36 3.04
C ILE A 9 1.34 8.96 4.30
N LYS A 10 1.93 9.15 5.50
CA LYS A 10 1.28 8.83 6.78
C LYS A 10 -0.10 9.47 7.02
N LYS A 11 -0.41 10.59 6.33
CA LYS A 11 -1.70 11.29 6.45
C LYS A 11 -2.74 10.73 5.48
N GLY A 12 -2.32 10.29 4.29
CA GLY A 12 -3.20 9.66 3.30
C GLY A 12 -3.42 8.17 3.55
N PHE A 13 -2.37 7.48 3.98
CA PHE A 13 -2.29 6.03 4.15
C PHE A 13 -1.72 5.71 5.55
N PRO A 14 -2.50 5.88 6.63
CA PRO A 14 -2.06 5.49 7.97
C PRO A 14 -1.66 4.01 8.05
N GLY A 15 -0.61 3.72 8.81
CA GLY A 15 -0.15 2.36 9.10
C GLY A 15 0.88 1.78 8.13
N ILE A 16 0.97 2.25 6.88
CA ILE A 16 1.87 1.63 5.88
C ILE A 16 3.35 2.03 6.02
N GLY A 17 3.64 2.96 6.94
CA GLY A 17 4.96 3.54 7.13
C GLY A 17 5.17 4.82 6.33
N LYS A 18 6.44 5.10 5.99
CA LYS A 18 6.87 6.35 5.33
C LYS A 18 7.42 6.13 3.92
N ARG A 19 7.55 4.89 3.47
CA ARG A 19 8.17 4.50 2.20
C ARG A 19 7.26 3.49 1.49
N VAL A 20 7.15 3.63 0.18
CA VAL A 20 6.48 2.69 -0.72
C VAL A 20 7.45 2.46 -1.86
N ASP A 21 7.83 1.20 -2.09
CA ASP A 21 8.82 0.82 -3.10
C ASP A 21 8.14 0.57 -4.46
N ALA A 22 6.92 0.03 -4.43
CA ALA A 22 6.03 -0.17 -5.59
C ALA A 22 4.56 -0.19 -5.13
N ALA A 23 3.63 0.17 -6.03
CA ALA A 23 2.20 0.21 -5.77
C ALA A 23 1.38 -0.29 -6.96
N PHE A 24 0.32 -1.04 -6.70
CA PHE A 24 -0.70 -1.40 -7.70
C PHE A 24 -2.09 -1.47 -7.05
N GLN A 25 -3.14 -1.45 -7.87
CA GLN A 25 -4.53 -1.60 -7.41
C GLN A 25 -5.14 -2.84 -8.04
N ASP A 26 -5.84 -3.63 -7.22
CA ASP A 26 -6.64 -4.77 -7.68
C ASP A 26 -7.89 -4.91 -6.79
N ASN A 27 -9.05 -5.17 -7.40
CA ASN A 27 -10.33 -5.35 -6.71
C ASN A 27 -10.64 -4.28 -5.64
N ASP A 28 -10.47 -2.99 -5.96
CA ASP A 28 -10.64 -1.84 -5.05
C ASP A 28 -9.66 -1.75 -3.85
N PHE A 29 -8.70 -2.67 -3.74
CA PHE A 29 -7.63 -2.62 -2.75
C PHE A 29 -6.35 -2.07 -3.35
N LEU A 30 -5.59 -1.36 -2.52
CA LEU A 30 -4.24 -0.92 -2.85
C LEU A 30 -3.25 -1.92 -2.30
N TYR A 31 -2.31 -2.33 -3.13
CA TYR A 31 -1.21 -3.19 -2.75
C TYR A 31 0.08 -2.38 -2.78
N LEU A 32 0.67 -2.20 -1.60
CA LEU A 32 1.79 -1.27 -1.38
C LEU A 32 2.98 -2.07 -0.83
N SER A 33 4.07 -2.10 -1.58
CA SER A 33 5.28 -2.82 -1.15
C SER A 33 6.22 -1.95 -0.35
N ASN A 34 6.86 -2.56 0.65
CA ASN A 34 7.91 -1.97 1.47
C ASN A 34 8.91 -3.07 1.82
N GLY A 35 10.01 -3.13 1.08
CA GLY A 35 10.98 -4.20 1.14
C GLY A 35 10.38 -5.55 0.75
N ALA A 36 10.54 -6.55 1.63
CA ALA A 36 10.03 -7.90 1.41
C ALA A 36 8.52 -8.05 1.71
N ASN A 37 7.86 -6.99 2.18
CA ASN A 37 6.45 -7.02 2.56
C ASN A 37 5.58 -6.31 1.52
N LEU A 38 4.40 -6.85 1.30
CA LEU A 38 3.31 -6.26 0.55
C LEU A 38 2.13 -6.02 1.49
N ILE A 39 1.61 -4.80 1.49
CA ILE A 39 0.49 -4.39 2.33
C ILE A 39 -0.75 -4.32 1.45
N GLU A 40 -1.76 -5.12 1.77
CA GLU A 40 -3.09 -4.95 1.20
C GLU A 40 -3.84 -3.92 2.04
N TYR A 41 -4.25 -2.82 1.41
CA TYR A 41 -4.79 -1.64 2.06
C TYR A 41 -6.15 -1.28 1.46
N ASN A 42 -7.12 -1.02 2.33
CA ASN A 42 -8.45 -0.58 1.91
C ASN A 42 -8.48 0.96 1.85
N PRO A 43 -8.53 1.59 0.67
CA PRO A 43 -8.54 3.06 0.56
C PRO A 43 -9.84 3.69 1.05
N ARG A 44 -10.98 2.97 1.01
CA ARG A 44 -12.29 3.46 1.46
C ARG A 44 -12.35 3.54 2.99
N ARG A 45 -11.87 2.49 3.67
CA ARG A 45 -11.83 2.40 5.15
C ARG A 45 -10.56 2.98 5.77
N LYS A 46 -9.55 3.28 4.94
CA LYS A 46 -8.24 3.78 5.33
C LYS A 46 -7.54 2.92 6.38
N ASN A 47 -7.51 1.61 6.15
CA ASN A 47 -6.86 0.66 7.05
C ASN A 47 -6.12 -0.43 6.28
N ILE A 48 -5.14 -1.04 6.97
CA ILE A 48 -4.47 -2.24 6.50
C ILE A 48 -5.43 -3.42 6.66
N VAL A 49 -5.59 -4.19 5.59
CA VAL A 49 -6.34 -5.45 5.60
C VAL A 49 -5.43 -6.58 6.09
N ARG A 50 -4.26 -6.72 5.48
CA ARG A 50 -3.24 -7.71 5.85
C ARG A 50 -1.86 -7.35 5.28
N MET A 51 -0.85 -8.05 5.77
CA MET A 51 0.52 -8.02 5.26
C MET A 51 0.86 -9.39 4.65
N ILE A 52 1.47 -9.37 3.47
CA ILE A 52 1.75 -10.55 2.63
C ILE A 52 3.24 -10.51 2.24
N PRO A 53 3.95 -11.64 2.14
CA PRO A 53 5.28 -11.64 1.54
C PRO A 53 5.22 -11.20 0.08
N ASN A 54 6.10 -10.28 -0.33
CA ASN A 54 6.04 -9.63 -1.64
C ASN A 54 6.16 -10.62 -2.81
N TYR A 55 6.90 -11.70 -2.63
CA TYR A 55 7.06 -12.75 -3.65
C TYR A 55 5.75 -13.49 -4.00
N LYS A 56 4.72 -13.42 -3.14
CA LYS A 56 3.42 -14.05 -3.42
C LYS A 56 2.71 -13.45 -4.63
N VAL A 57 2.99 -12.18 -4.97
CA VAL A 57 2.46 -11.56 -6.19
C VAL A 57 2.96 -12.26 -7.44
N LEU A 58 4.16 -12.84 -7.38
CA LEU A 58 4.77 -13.62 -8.46
C LEU A 58 4.40 -15.11 -8.41
N ASN A 59 3.45 -15.48 -7.54
CA ASN A 59 3.04 -16.86 -7.29
C ASN A 59 4.21 -17.80 -6.91
N CYS A 60 5.25 -17.26 -6.26
CA CYS A 60 6.35 -18.07 -5.73
C CYS A 60 5.95 -18.72 -4.40
N LYS A 61 6.48 -19.92 -4.13
CA LYS A 61 6.25 -20.68 -2.90
C LYS A 61 7.27 -20.30 -1.83
#